data_AF-A0A4S8VYC5-F1
#
_entry.id   AF-A0A4S8VYC5-F1
#
_cell.length_a   1.000
_cell.length_b   1.000
_cell.length_c   1.000
_cell.angle_alpha   90.00
_cell.angle_beta   90.00
_cell.angle_gamma   90.00
#
_symmetry.space_group_name_H-M   'P 1'
#
loop_
_entity.id
_entity.type
_entity.pdbx_description
1 polymer ?
#
loop_
_entity_poly.entity_id
_entity_poly.type
_entity_poly.pdbx_seq_one_letter_code
_entity_poly.pdbx_strand_id
1 'polypeptide(L)'
;MRFQFFALPALAALAEAAAISSKPSSVCTTCPVTIQNTDAAIASVMSQMSAQSPRAVLTTTTITGAPVASTAVAKMSTTAAPTTSAKPTSSAKSTSSASKTSSTSSKKRQRRAATSTSSTVASSTPTNGACAVQPNFGYTYTPSNPAPSAFLKDSTLRSQYMSANVPTNYTWRFAGFYASQSQPGYMFYTELSAYSPTQCASICDGNAQCKGFNIYFERSPKQLPGDGCSNPAPQVNVRCAFYSTAVSEANAVNVGSWRSSFNVVITGANGYTKN
;
A
#
# COMPACT_ATOMS: atom_id res chain seq x y z
N MET A 1 -16.36 3.77 43.70
CA MET A 1 -15.79 2.97 42.59
C MET A 1 -14.47 3.63 42.19
N ARG A 2 -13.33 2.95 42.32
CA ARG A 2 -12.01 3.47 41.92
C ARG A 2 -11.68 2.97 40.52
N PHE A 3 -11.65 3.86 39.52
CA PHE A 3 -11.14 3.52 38.19
C PHE A 3 -9.61 3.48 38.23
N GLN A 4 -9.04 2.27 38.27
CA GLN A 4 -7.64 2.08 37.95
C GLN A 4 -7.49 2.16 36.42
N PHE A 5 -6.90 3.26 35.94
CA PHE A 5 -6.38 3.32 34.58
C PHE A 5 -5.19 2.35 34.48
N PHE A 6 -5.41 1.19 33.87
CA PHE A 6 -4.31 0.38 33.37
C PHE A 6 -3.68 1.11 32.19
N ALA A 7 -2.52 1.73 32.45
CA ALA A 7 -1.67 2.26 31.40
C ALA A 7 -1.17 1.08 30.55
N LEU A 8 -1.74 0.94 29.35
CA LEU A 8 -1.17 0.08 28.31
C LEU A 8 0.25 0.58 28.03
N PRO A 9 1.28 -0.28 28.10
CA PRO A 9 2.60 0.10 27.67
C PRO A 9 2.56 0.28 26.16
N ALA A 10 2.62 1.53 25.72
CA ALA A 10 2.91 1.83 24.33
C ALA A 10 4.36 1.40 24.03
N LEU A 11 4.55 0.11 23.71
CA LEU A 11 5.66 -0.34 22.88
C LEU A 11 5.42 0.22 21.47
N ALA A 12 5.55 1.54 21.35
CA ALA A 12 6.09 2.11 20.14
C ALA A 12 7.48 1.48 19.99
N ALA A 13 7.59 0.53 19.05
CA ALA A 13 8.88 0.05 18.63
C ALA A 13 9.66 1.28 18.13
N LEU A 14 10.61 1.74 18.94
CA LEU A 14 11.75 2.55 18.51
C LEU A 14 12.64 1.65 17.63
N ALA A 15 12.07 1.15 16.53
CA ALA A 15 12.75 0.38 15.52
C ALA A 15 13.73 1.33 14.83
N GLU A 16 14.97 1.13 15.20
CA GLU A 16 16.20 1.83 14.89
C GLU A 16 16.12 2.93 13.79
N ALA A 17 16.35 4.16 14.23
CA ALA A 17 16.90 5.23 13.37
C ALA A 17 18.26 4.85 12.72
N ALA A 18 18.86 3.71 13.10
CA ALA A 18 20.05 3.14 12.48
C ALA A 18 19.83 2.52 11.09
N ALA A 19 18.59 2.43 10.59
CA ALA A 19 18.32 1.96 9.23
C ALA A 19 18.94 2.83 8.12
N ILE A 20 19.25 4.09 8.45
CA ILE A 20 19.69 5.10 7.49
C ILE A 20 20.75 6.02 8.11
N SER A 21 21.97 5.49 8.27
CA SER A 21 23.16 6.34 8.44
C SER A 21 23.30 7.21 7.19
N SER A 22 22.84 8.44 7.35
CA SER A 22 22.60 9.40 6.28
C SER A 22 23.42 10.64 6.60
N LYS A 23 24.14 11.13 5.59
CA LYS A 23 24.99 12.31 5.71
C LYS A 23 24.65 13.26 4.56
N PRO A 24 24.53 14.58 4.80
CA PRO A 24 24.57 15.55 3.70
C PRO A 24 25.87 15.36 2.93
N SER A 25 25.81 15.44 1.59
CA SER A 25 27.00 15.26 0.76
C SER A 25 28.03 16.33 1.11
N SER A 26 29.19 15.93 1.66
CA SER A 26 30.24 16.85 2.11
C SER A 26 30.95 17.62 0.99
N VAL A 27 30.50 17.43 -0.26
CA VAL A 27 31.01 18.09 -1.47
C VAL A 27 30.04 19.19 -1.95
N CYS A 28 28.81 19.26 -1.44
CA CYS A 28 27.74 20.06 -2.05
C CYS A 28 26.63 20.43 -1.06
N THR A 29 26.56 21.70 -0.66
CA THR A 29 25.61 22.24 0.32
C THR A 29 24.14 22.23 -0.16
N THR A 30 23.90 22.09 -1.47
CA THR A 30 22.56 22.02 -2.09
C THR A 30 22.18 20.62 -2.51
N CYS A 31 23.03 19.61 -2.28
CA CYS A 31 22.78 18.25 -2.70
C CYS A 31 21.95 17.47 -1.67
N PRO A 32 21.11 16.52 -2.12
CA PRO A 32 20.30 15.72 -1.22
C PRO A 32 21.14 14.89 -0.25
N VAL A 33 20.58 14.65 0.94
CA VAL A 33 21.09 13.65 1.88
C VAL A 33 21.00 12.26 1.22
N THR A 34 22.06 11.45 1.36
CA THR A 34 22.15 10.12 0.74
C THR A 34 22.60 9.04 1.74
N ILE A 35 22.19 7.80 1.47
CA ILE A 35 22.65 6.61 2.20
C ILE A 35 24.11 6.33 1.86
N GLN A 36 24.99 6.30 2.87
CA GLN A 36 26.43 6.05 2.67
C GLN A 36 26.74 4.57 2.47
N ASN A 37 26.19 3.68 3.30
CA ASN A 37 26.39 2.24 3.20
C ASN A 37 25.08 1.56 2.76
N THR A 38 24.94 1.35 1.46
CA THR A 38 23.73 0.75 0.87
C THR A 38 23.52 -0.69 1.29
N ASP A 39 24.58 -1.50 1.43
CA ASP A 39 24.43 -2.90 1.86
C ASP A 39 23.95 -3.01 3.32
N ALA A 40 24.47 -2.18 4.22
CA ALA A 40 24.01 -2.12 5.61
C ALA A 40 22.55 -1.64 5.72
N ALA A 41 22.17 -0.62 4.95
CA ALA A 41 20.79 -0.13 4.92
C ALA A 41 19.82 -1.20 4.37
N ILE A 42 20.18 -1.88 3.27
CA ILE A 42 19.39 -3.01 2.73
C ILE A 42 19.29 -4.15 3.75
N ALA A 43 20.38 -4.49 4.44
CA ALA A 43 20.36 -5.49 5.50
C ALA A 43 19.42 -5.09 6.66
N SER A 44 19.41 -3.82 7.07
CA SER A 44 18.49 -3.30 8.08
C SER A 44 17.03 -3.41 7.64
N VAL A 45 16.69 -2.98 6.41
CA VAL A 45 15.34 -3.12 5.84
C VAL A 45 14.90 -4.58 5.80
N MET A 46 15.77 -5.49 5.33
CA MET A 46 15.47 -6.92 5.29
C MET A 46 15.31 -7.54 6.70
N SER A 47 16.05 -7.05 7.70
CA SER A 47 15.91 -7.46 9.10
C SER A 47 14.56 -7.01 9.69
N GLN A 48 14.22 -5.72 9.55
CA GLN A 48 12.93 -5.17 9.99
C GLN A 48 11.75 -5.88 9.33
N MET A 49 11.82 -6.11 8.01
CA MET A 49 10.82 -6.88 7.28
C MET A 49 10.72 -8.32 7.80
N SER A 50 11.82 -8.96 8.16
CA SER A 50 11.79 -10.32 8.72
C SER A 50 11.12 -10.36 10.10
N ALA A 51 11.39 -9.37 10.96
CA ALA A 51 10.72 -9.21 12.25
C ALA A 51 9.21 -8.94 12.14
N GLN A 52 8.78 -8.22 11.10
CA GLN A 52 7.37 -7.93 10.80
C GLN A 52 6.65 -9.08 10.06
N SER A 53 7.32 -10.21 9.78
CA SER A 53 6.71 -11.29 9.00
C SER A 53 5.52 -11.92 9.73
N PRO A 54 4.40 -12.23 9.03
CA PRO A 54 3.27 -12.97 9.62
C PRO A 54 3.65 -14.33 10.22
N ARG A 55 4.78 -14.93 9.81
CA ARG A 55 5.35 -16.12 10.45
C ARG A 55 6.07 -15.84 11.77
N ALA A 56 6.68 -14.67 11.94
CA ALA A 56 7.45 -14.32 13.14
C ALA A 56 6.54 -14.12 14.38
N VAL A 57 5.33 -13.58 14.17
CA VAL A 57 4.34 -13.31 15.23
C VAL A 57 3.92 -14.60 15.97
N LEU A 58 4.02 -15.77 15.33
CA LEU A 58 3.69 -17.06 15.93
C LEU A 58 4.77 -17.61 16.90
N THR A 59 5.95 -16.98 17.00
CA THR A 59 7.10 -17.54 17.75
C THR A 59 7.37 -16.84 19.09
N THR A 60 6.71 -15.72 19.39
CA THR A 60 7.01 -14.89 20.58
C THR A 60 5.87 -14.90 21.62
N THR A 61 5.32 -16.08 21.91
CA THR A 61 4.41 -16.31 23.06
C THR A 61 4.98 -17.38 23.99
N THR A 62 6.24 -17.22 24.39
CA THR A 62 6.80 -17.97 25.52
C THR A 62 6.23 -17.39 26.81
N ILE A 63 5.08 -17.88 27.24
CA ILE A 63 4.52 -17.55 28.55
C ILE A 63 5.48 -18.11 29.61
N THR A 64 6.20 -17.25 30.32
CA THR A 64 6.90 -17.59 31.57
C THR A 64 5.87 -17.82 32.68
N GLY A 65 5.11 -18.90 32.56
CA GLY A 65 4.21 -19.40 33.59
C GLY A 65 4.95 -20.31 34.56
N ALA A 66 5.10 -19.87 35.81
CA ALA A 66 5.50 -20.77 36.89
C ALA A 66 4.43 -21.87 37.09
N PRO A 67 4.80 -23.10 37.50
CA PRO A 67 3.86 -24.20 37.60
C PRO A 67 2.93 -24.03 38.80
N VAL A 68 1.62 -24.10 38.55
CA VAL A 68 0.60 -24.35 39.59
C VAL A 68 -0.04 -25.71 39.36
N ALA A 69 -0.25 -26.43 40.46
CA ALA A 69 -0.44 -27.88 40.46
C ALA A 69 -1.81 -28.34 39.94
N SER A 70 -1.84 -29.62 39.55
CA SER A 70 -3.00 -30.30 38.97
C SER A 70 -4.02 -30.74 40.02
N THR A 71 -5.31 -30.48 39.74
CA THR A 71 -6.45 -31.17 40.39
C THR A 71 -7.56 -31.41 39.35
N ALA A 72 -8.04 -32.64 39.23
CA ALA A 72 -9.19 -33.03 38.40
C ALA A 72 -10.45 -33.21 39.30
N VAL A 73 -11.69 -33.52 38.87
CA VAL A 73 -12.22 -34.28 37.71
C VAL A 73 -13.69 -33.85 37.47
N ALA A 74 -14.19 -33.79 36.21
CA ALA A 74 -15.48 -34.42 35.84
C ALA A 74 -15.88 -34.34 34.35
N LYS A 75 -16.57 -35.42 33.94
CA LYS A 75 -17.22 -35.77 32.65
C LYS A 75 -18.38 -34.82 32.30
N MET A 76 -18.53 -34.36 31.05
CA MET A 76 -19.15 -35.04 29.87
C MET A 76 -20.65 -35.35 30.00
N SER A 77 -21.47 -34.75 29.13
CA SER A 77 -22.56 -35.42 28.38
C SER A 77 -23.11 -34.56 27.23
N THR A 78 -23.66 -35.25 26.23
CA THR A 78 -24.21 -34.72 24.96
C THR A 78 -25.73 -34.52 25.03
N THR A 79 -26.33 -33.84 24.04
CA THR A 79 -27.34 -34.43 23.09
C THR A 79 -28.32 -33.41 22.48
N ALA A 80 -28.32 -33.36 21.14
CA ALA A 80 -29.39 -33.09 20.15
C ALA A 80 -30.41 -31.92 20.26
N ALA A 81 -30.73 -31.39 19.08
CA ALA A 81 -31.94 -30.61 18.77
C ALA A 81 -33.18 -31.51 18.55
N PRO A 82 -34.38 -30.94 18.38
CA PRO A 82 -35.03 -31.12 17.07
C PRO A 82 -35.78 -29.90 16.51
N THR A 83 -36.04 -29.99 15.21
CA THR A 83 -36.77 -29.06 14.34
C THR A 83 -38.30 -29.11 14.55
N THR A 84 -39.02 -28.02 14.28
CA THR A 84 -40.34 -28.07 13.56
C THR A 84 -40.72 -26.68 13.05
N SER A 85 -41.62 -26.63 12.06
CA SER A 85 -41.95 -25.45 11.26
C SER A 85 -43.43 -25.08 11.37
N ALA A 86 -43.76 -23.79 11.47
CA ALA A 86 -45.12 -23.27 11.26
C ALA A 86 -45.16 -21.79 10.82
N LYS A 87 -45.87 -21.55 9.72
CA LYS A 87 -46.46 -20.28 9.20
C LYS A 87 -48.01 -20.51 9.24
N PRO A 88 -48.94 -19.54 9.01
CA PRO A 88 -48.77 -18.17 8.52
C PRO A 88 -49.75 -17.08 9.06
N THR A 89 -49.77 -15.93 8.36
CA THR A 89 -50.76 -14.81 8.38
C THR A 89 -50.66 -13.83 9.58
N SER A 90 -50.92 -12.52 9.47
CA SER A 90 -51.56 -11.72 8.38
C SER A 90 -51.11 -10.23 8.31
N SER A 91 -51.22 -9.67 7.09
CA SER A 91 -51.62 -8.30 6.69
C SER A 91 -51.22 -7.02 7.45
N ALA A 92 -50.58 -6.08 6.72
CA ALA A 92 -51.08 -4.69 6.54
C ALA A 92 -50.48 -4.06 5.25
N LYS A 93 -51.19 -3.11 4.62
CA LYS A 93 -50.92 -2.57 3.27
C LYS A 93 -51.26 -1.08 3.17
N SER A 94 -50.40 -0.30 2.53
CA SER A 94 -50.72 0.96 1.82
C SER A 94 -49.64 1.18 0.75
N THR A 95 -49.83 1.18 -0.58
CA THR A 95 -50.68 2.00 -1.48
C THR A 95 -50.61 3.50 -1.25
N SER A 96 -50.48 4.39 -2.24
CA SER A 96 -49.99 4.36 -3.65
C SER A 96 -50.42 5.68 -4.31
N SER A 97 -49.69 6.23 -5.28
CA SER A 97 -50.30 6.99 -6.40
C SER A 97 -49.31 7.33 -7.52
N ALA A 98 -49.73 7.11 -8.76
CA ALA A 98 -49.09 7.58 -9.98
C ALA A 98 -50.15 7.86 -11.04
N SER A 99 -50.01 8.95 -11.81
CA SER A 99 -50.71 9.33 -13.06
C SER A 99 -50.52 10.84 -13.28
N LYS A 100 -50.45 11.44 -14.47
CA LYS A 100 -50.38 11.03 -15.90
C LYS A 100 -49.76 12.25 -16.64
N THR A 101 -49.25 12.16 -17.87
CA THR A 101 -50.03 12.38 -19.10
C THR A 101 -49.16 12.18 -20.34
N SER A 102 -49.77 11.67 -21.41
CA SER A 102 -49.20 11.38 -22.72
C SER A 102 -49.30 12.55 -23.72
N SER A 103 -48.37 12.63 -24.67
CA SER A 103 -48.64 13.21 -26.00
C SER A 103 -47.84 12.50 -27.10
N THR A 104 -48.33 12.57 -28.34
CA THR A 104 -48.04 11.60 -29.41
C THR A 104 -47.61 12.31 -30.70
N SER A 105 -46.54 11.84 -31.35
CA SER A 105 -46.22 11.95 -32.80
C SER A 105 -44.75 11.62 -33.07
N SER A 106 -44.25 11.10 -34.19
CA SER A 106 -44.75 10.33 -35.34
C SER A 106 -43.70 10.50 -36.46
N LYS A 107 -43.18 9.39 -37.03
CA LYS A 107 -42.22 9.32 -38.19
C LYS A 107 -40.77 9.72 -37.81
N LYS A 108 -39.70 9.15 -38.40
CA LYS A 108 -39.56 8.51 -39.74
C LYS A 108 -38.52 7.35 -39.71
N ARG A 109 -38.70 6.35 -40.58
CA ARG A 109 -37.80 5.18 -40.75
C ARG A 109 -36.43 5.58 -41.33
N GLN A 110 -35.36 4.91 -40.87
CA GLN A 110 -34.29 4.47 -41.76
C GLN A 110 -33.59 3.21 -41.22
N ARG A 111 -33.65 2.11 -41.99
CA ARG A 111 -32.86 0.88 -41.74
C ARG A 111 -31.43 1.13 -42.23
N ARG A 112 -30.43 0.81 -41.43
CA ARG A 112 -29.11 0.37 -41.93
C ARG A 112 -28.66 -0.87 -41.18
N ALA A 113 -27.95 -1.74 -41.89
CA ALA A 113 -27.79 -3.14 -41.53
C ALA A 113 -26.79 -3.35 -40.38
N ALA A 114 -26.98 -4.45 -39.66
CA ALA A 114 -26.05 -4.89 -38.63
C ALA A 114 -24.77 -5.45 -39.25
N THR A 115 -23.64 -5.01 -38.70
CA THR A 115 -22.40 -5.81 -38.64
C THR A 115 -21.98 -5.83 -37.19
N SER A 116 -22.62 -6.71 -36.42
CA SER A 116 -22.32 -6.94 -35.01
C SER A 116 -21.05 -7.77 -34.88
N THR A 117 -19.89 -7.15 -35.11
CA THR A 117 -18.62 -7.72 -34.67
C THR A 117 -18.61 -7.65 -33.15
N SER A 118 -18.95 -8.77 -32.50
CA SER A 118 -18.96 -8.90 -31.05
C SER A 118 -17.54 -8.88 -30.49
N SER A 119 -16.95 -7.69 -30.46
CA SER A 119 -15.80 -7.40 -29.62
C SER A 119 -16.25 -7.49 -28.17
N THR A 120 -16.14 -8.69 -27.59
CA THR A 120 -16.28 -8.92 -26.15
C THR A 120 -15.11 -8.25 -25.45
N VAL A 121 -15.18 -6.93 -25.32
CA VAL A 121 -14.50 -6.22 -24.25
C VAL A 121 -15.09 -6.75 -22.95
N ALA A 122 -14.40 -7.75 -22.39
CA ALA A 122 -14.71 -8.26 -21.07
C ALA A 122 -14.51 -7.09 -20.10
N SER A 123 -15.61 -6.41 -19.78
CA SER A 123 -15.66 -5.42 -18.71
C SER A 123 -15.47 -6.20 -17.42
N SER A 124 -14.21 -6.41 -17.07
CA SER A 124 -13.80 -7.17 -15.90
C SER A 124 -14.22 -6.37 -14.67
N THR A 125 -15.42 -6.66 -14.16
CA THR A 125 -15.81 -6.33 -12.80
C THR A 125 -14.62 -6.67 -11.90
N PRO A 126 -14.09 -5.74 -11.09
CA PRO A 126 -13.04 -6.05 -10.15
C PRO A 126 -13.55 -7.12 -9.20
N THR A 127 -13.09 -8.36 -9.39
CA THR A 127 -13.26 -9.42 -8.42
C THR A 127 -12.43 -9.01 -7.22
N ASN A 128 -13.04 -8.40 -6.20
CA ASN A 128 -12.35 -7.96 -4.97
C ASN A 128 -11.98 -9.16 -4.05
N GLY A 129 -11.44 -10.22 -4.65
CA GLY A 129 -11.04 -11.46 -3.98
C GLY A 129 -9.55 -11.73 -4.20
N ALA A 130 -9.06 -12.79 -3.54
CA ALA A 130 -7.70 -13.26 -3.74
C ALA A 130 -7.39 -13.48 -5.23
N CYS A 131 -6.15 -13.21 -5.61
CA CYS A 131 -5.59 -13.43 -6.94
C CYS A 131 -6.12 -12.52 -8.05
N ALA A 132 -6.93 -11.51 -7.71
CA ALA A 132 -7.37 -10.47 -8.65
C ALA A 132 -6.19 -9.64 -9.16
N VAL A 133 -6.10 -9.46 -10.48
CA VAL A 133 -5.02 -8.69 -11.13
C VAL A 133 -4.99 -7.27 -10.57
N GLN A 134 -3.81 -6.84 -10.13
CA GLN A 134 -3.57 -5.48 -9.66
C GLN A 134 -3.25 -4.56 -10.85
N PRO A 135 -3.64 -3.27 -10.81
CA PRO A 135 -3.31 -2.34 -11.87
C PRO A 135 -1.78 -2.18 -12.03
N ASN A 136 -1.37 -1.89 -13.26
CA ASN A 136 -0.05 -1.38 -13.60
C ASN A 136 -0.25 -0.04 -14.33
N PHE A 137 0.48 0.99 -13.90
CA PHE A 137 0.32 2.36 -14.39
C PHE A 137 1.26 2.71 -15.56
N GLY A 138 1.74 1.70 -16.29
CA GLY A 138 2.57 1.84 -17.48
C GLY A 138 4.07 1.65 -17.26
N TYR A 139 4.50 1.35 -16.03
CA TYR A 139 5.90 1.03 -15.75
C TYR A 139 6.19 -0.43 -16.11
N THR A 140 7.08 -0.64 -17.08
CA THR A 140 7.28 -1.95 -17.74
C THR A 140 8.46 -2.75 -17.20
N TYR A 141 9.44 -2.10 -16.58
CA TYR A 141 10.60 -2.79 -16.02
C TYR A 141 10.23 -3.51 -14.72
N THR A 142 10.78 -4.71 -14.51
CA THR A 142 10.72 -5.42 -13.23
C THR A 142 11.98 -6.28 -13.10
N PRO A 143 12.68 -6.27 -11.93
CA PRO A 143 13.85 -7.10 -11.70
C PRO A 143 13.54 -8.58 -11.97
N SER A 144 14.44 -9.27 -12.69
CA SER A 144 14.24 -10.67 -13.09
C SER A 144 14.27 -11.64 -11.91
N ASN A 145 15.05 -11.34 -10.88
CA ASN A 145 15.00 -12.04 -9.60
C ASN A 145 13.85 -11.45 -8.75
N PRO A 146 12.81 -12.23 -8.41
CA PRO A 146 11.63 -11.71 -7.73
C PRO A 146 11.85 -11.43 -6.23
N ALA A 147 13.01 -11.77 -5.65
CA ALA A 147 13.28 -11.59 -4.22
C ALA A 147 13.25 -10.10 -3.80
N PRO A 148 12.70 -9.75 -2.62
CA PRO A 148 12.67 -8.37 -2.14
C PRO A 148 14.08 -7.78 -1.98
N SER A 149 15.06 -8.57 -1.54
CA SER A 149 16.46 -8.16 -1.45
C SER A 149 17.10 -7.89 -2.82
N ALA A 150 16.68 -8.59 -3.88
CA ALA A 150 17.14 -8.33 -5.24
C ALA A 150 16.54 -7.03 -5.80
N PHE A 151 15.25 -6.77 -5.54
CA PHE A 151 14.61 -5.50 -5.88
C PHE A 151 15.30 -4.29 -5.19
N LEU A 152 15.69 -4.43 -3.92
CA LEU A 152 16.42 -3.38 -3.19
C LEU A 152 17.83 -3.13 -3.78
N LYS A 153 18.48 -4.15 -4.34
CA LYS A 153 19.81 -4.09 -4.96
C LYS A 153 19.80 -3.80 -6.47
N ASP A 154 18.63 -3.57 -7.07
CA ASP A 154 18.52 -3.47 -8.52
C ASP A 154 19.23 -2.22 -9.09
N SER A 155 20.17 -2.46 -10.01
CA SER A 155 20.99 -1.40 -10.62
C SER A 155 20.24 -0.56 -11.66
N THR A 156 19.20 -1.11 -12.28
CA THR A 156 18.39 -0.40 -13.29
C THR A 156 17.40 0.56 -12.62
N LEU A 157 16.80 0.16 -11.49
CA LEU A 157 16.07 1.09 -10.63
C LEU A 157 17.00 2.16 -10.06
N ARG A 158 18.21 1.75 -9.61
CA ARG A 158 19.22 2.68 -9.05
C ARG A 158 19.69 3.75 -10.02
N SER A 159 19.91 3.42 -11.29
CA SER A 159 20.29 4.45 -12.27
C SER A 159 19.22 5.54 -12.38
N GLN A 160 17.94 5.15 -12.47
CA GLN A 160 16.81 6.07 -12.62
C GLN A 160 16.63 7.03 -11.43
N TYR A 161 16.69 6.54 -10.18
CA TYR A 161 16.49 7.42 -9.02
C TYR A 161 17.71 8.28 -8.68
N MET A 162 18.92 7.84 -9.02
CA MET A 162 20.15 8.63 -8.81
C MET A 162 20.40 9.66 -9.93
N SER A 163 19.91 9.42 -11.15
CA SER A 163 19.98 10.40 -12.25
C SER A 163 18.79 11.36 -12.31
N ALA A 164 17.92 11.35 -11.29
CA ALA A 164 16.71 12.16 -11.24
C ALA A 164 17.02 13.66 -11.15
N ASN A 165 16.22 14.50 -11.82
CA ASN A 165 16.41 15.95 -11.79
C ASN A 165 15.68 16.61 -10.61
N VAL A 166 16.12 17.82 -10.24
CA VAL A 166 15.39 18.71 -9.33
C VAL A 166 14.38 19.52 -10.13
N PRO A 167 13.07 19.47 -9.82
CA PRO A 167 12.08 20.33 -10.46
C PRO A 167 12.25 21.81 -10.08
N THR A 168 11.88 22.71 -10.98
CA THR A 168 11.89 24.16 -10.75
C THR A 168 11.09 24.53 -9.50
N ASN A 169 11.63 25.40 -8.63
CA ASN A 169 11.04 25.80 -7.35
C ASN A 169 10.92 24.68 -6.29
N TYR A 170 11.69 23.59 -6.42
CA TYR A 170 11.83 22.58 -5.38
C TYR A 170 13.28 22.46 -4.89
N THR A 171 13.44 22.10 -3.62
CA THR A 171 14.70 21.68 -3.00
C THR A 171 14.70 20.17 -2.84
N TRP A 172 15.74 19.49 -3.36
CA TRP A 172 15.93 18.05 -3.21
C TRP A 172 16.51 17.74 -1.83
N ARG A 173 15.70 17.11 -0.96
CA ARG A 173 16.01 16.88 0.46
C ARG A 173 16.84 15.62 0.68
N PHE A 174 16.41 14.51 0.10
CA PHE A 174 17.08 13.22 0.21
C PHE A 174 16.91 12.39 -1.06
N ALA A 175 17.86 11.47 -1.30
CA ALA A 175 17.92 10.67 -2.51
C ALA A 175 18.31 9.21 -2.23
N GLY A 176 17.66 8.29 -2.95
CA GLY A 176 18.01 6.86 -2.97
C GLY A 176 17.71 6.12 -1.67
N PHE A 177 16.72 6.55 -0.89
CA PHE A 177 16.37 5.89 0.37
C PHE A 177 15.57 4.58 0.14
N TYR A 178 15.70 3.62 1.06
CA TYR A 178 14.98 2.33 1.02
C TYR A 178 13.67 2.34 1.83
N ALA A 179 13.08 3.53 2.00
CA ALA A 179 11.87 3.77 2.76
C ALA A 179 11.18 5.04 2.26
N SER A 180 9.85 5.05 2.19
CA SER A 180 9.08 6.25 1.84
C SER A 180 8.89 7.17 3.03
N GLN A 181 8.48 8.41 2.76
CA GLN A 181 8.00 9.34 3.79
C GLN A 181 6.82 8.76 4.58
N SER A 182 6.84 8.97 5.89
CA SER A 182 5.75 8.74 6.82
C SER A 182 5.75 9.87 7.84
N GLN A 183 4.87 10.86 7.61
CA GLN A 183 4.78 12.07 8.44
C GLN A 183 3.36 12.65 8.43
N PRO A 184 2.99 13.47 9.42
CA PRO A 184 1.78 14.29 9.37
C PRO A 184 1.73 15.17 8.11
N GLY A 185 0.51 15.41 7.63
CA GLY A 185 0.27 16.16 6.40
C GLY A 185 0.31 15.32 5.12
N TYR A 186 0.40 13.98 5.18
CA TYR A 186 0.13 13.14 4.01
C TYR A 186 -1.25 13.46 3.42
N MET A 187 -1.30 13.67 2.10
CA MET A 187 -2.51 14.07 1.38
C MET A 187 -3.09 12.91 0.56
N PHE A 188 -2.30 12.39 -0.38
CA PHE A 188 -2.64 11.29 -1.28
C PHE A 188 -1.36 10.79 -1.95
N TYR A 189 -1.44 9.70 -2.72
CA TYR A 189 -0.43 9.35 -3.71
C TYR A 189 -1.04 9.26 -5.11
N THR A 190 -0.18 9.33 -6.12
CA THR A 190 -0.48 8.89 -7.48
C THR A 190 0.53 7.84 -7.92
N GLU A 191 0.23 7.14 -9.02
CA GLU A 191 1.12 6.16 -9.63
C GLU A 191 1.46 6.59 -11.07
N LEU A 192 2.73 6.48 -11.44
CA LEU A 192 3.26 6.94 -12.72
C LEU A 192 3.78 5.80 -13.59
N SER A 193 3.84 6.05 -14.91
CA SER A 193 4.47 5.17 -15.89
C SER A 193 6.00 5.24 -15.91
N ALA A 194 6.60 6.26 -15.27
CA ALA A 194 8.04 6.50 -15.23
C ALA A 194 8.45 7.24 -13.95
N TYR A 195 9.71 7.08 -13.54
CA TYR A 195 10.27 7.80 -12.40
C TYR A 195 10.55 9.27 -12.77
N SER A 196 9.55 10.14 -12.58
CA SER A 196 9.60 11.56 -12.97
C SER A 196 9.27 12.51 -11.81
N PRO A 197 10.28 13.09 -11.14
CA PRO A 197 10.06 14.16 -10.17
C PRO A 197 9.32 15.36 -10.76
N THR A 198 9.53 15.67 -12.05
CA THR A 198 8.86 16.79 -12.75
C THR A 198 7.35 16.58 -12.87
N GLN A 199 6.89 15.35 -13.14
CA GLN A 199 5.45 15.05 -13.14
C GLN A 199 4.84 15.20 -11.74
N CYS A 200 5.57 14.79 -10.69
CA CYS A 200 5.08 14.92 -9.33
C CYS A 200 5.10 16.37 -8.83
N ALA A 201 6.11 17.16 -9.21
CA ALA A 201 6.09 18.61 -9.02
C ALA A 201 4.86 19.24 -9.68
N SER A 202 4.57 18.94 -10.95
CA SER A 202 3.39 19.47 -11.64
C SER A 202 2.06 19.15 -10.92
N ILE A 203 1.91 17.94 -10.38
CA ILE A 203 0.73 17.53 -9.60
C ILE A 203 0.67 18.26 -8.24
N CYS A 204 1.81 18.45 -7.59
CA CYS A 204 1.93 19.23 -6.35
C CYS A 204 1.76 20.74 -6.58
N ASP A 205 2.06 21.26 -7.78
CA ASP A 205 1.82 22.64 -8.20
C ASP A 205 0.35 22.90 -8.51
N GLY A 206 -0.35 21.92 -9.08
CA GLY A 206 -1.80 21.92 -9.21
C GLY A 206 -2.58 21.87 -7.88
N ASN A 207 -1.91 21.69 -6.73
CA ASN A 207 -2.56 21.65 -5.43
C ASN A 207 -1.95 22.67 -4.44
N ALA A 208 -2.69 23.74 -4.16
CA ALA A 208 -2.23 24.85 -3.30
C ALA A 208 -1.78 24.44 -1.88
N GLN A 209 -2.31 23.32 -1.36
CA GLN A 209 -1.93 22.80 -0.04
C GLN A 209 -0.66 21.96 -0.08
N CYS A 210 -0.20 21.46 -1.25
CA CYS A 210 0.99 20.62 -1.34
C CYS A 210 2.28 21.43 -1.16
N LYS A 211 3.12 21.00 -0.21
CA LYS A 211 4.41 21.60 0.17
C LYS A 211 5.60 20.67 -0.07
N GLY A 212 5.35 19.40 -0.41
CA GLY A 212 6.40 18.49 -0.82
C GLY A 212 5.85 17.17 -1.34
N PHE A 213 6.72 16.40 -1.97
CA PHE A 213 6.39 15.05 -2.42
C PHE A 213 7.57 14.10 -2.24
N ASN A 214 7.26 12.81 -2.18
CA ASN A 214 8.24 11.73 -2.20
C ASN A 214 7.90 10.75 -3.31
N ILE A 215 8.84 10.62 -4.26
CA ILE A 215 8.80 9.68 -5.37
C ILE A 215 9.65 8.45 -5.03
N TYR A 216 9.14 7.25 -5.29
CA TYR A 216 9.81 5.99 -4.99
C TYR A 216 9.32 4.83 -5.86
N PHE A 217 10.12 3.77 -5.95
CA PHE A 217 9.71 2.49 -6.49
C PHE A 217 9.19 1.59 -5.37
N GLU A 218 8.01 0.98 -5.57
CA GLU A 218 7.45 -0.05 -4.69
C GLU A 218 7.49 -1.42 -5.38
N ARG A 219 7.91 -2.45 -4.64
CA ARG A 219 7.74 -3.85 -5.05
C ARG A 219 6.30 -4.25 -4.76
N SER A 220 5.41 -4.07 -5.72
CA SER A 220 3.97 -4.35 -5.58
C SER A 220 3.63 -5.74 -6.16
N PRO A 221 2.59 -6.44 -5.68
CA PRO A 221 2.19 -7.72 -6.25
C PRO A 221 1.40 -7.53 -7.55
N LYS A 222 1.55 -8.42 -8.54
CA LYS A 222 0.75 -8.41 -9.79
C LYS A 222 -0.69 -8.86 -9.60
N GLN A 223 -0.97 -9.60 -8.52
CA GLN A 223 -2.29 -10.08 -8.14
C GLN A 223 -2.52 -9.81 -6.64
N LEU A 224 -3.76 -9.64 -6.18
CA LEU A 224 -4.05 -9.41 -4.76
C LEU A 224 -3.61 -10.63 -3.93
N PRO A 225 -2.63 -10.52 -3.02
CA PRO A 225 -2.16 -11.68 -2.27
C PRO A 225 -3.23 -12.22 -1.33
N GLY A 226 -3.47 -13.53 -1.37
CA GLY A 226 -4.50 -14.20 -0.59
C GLY A 226 -4.48 -15.71 -0.81
N ASP A 227 -5.59 -16.38 -0.49
CA ASP A 227 -5.70 -17.84 -0.67
C ASP A 227 -5.53 -18.23 -2.15
N GLY A 228 -4.71 -19.26 -2.40
CA GLY A 228 -4.32 -19.68 -3.76
C GLY A 228 -3.18 -18.86 -4.40
N CYS A 229 -2.79 -17.71 -3.82
CA CYS A 229 -1.71 -16.86 -4.35
C CYS A 229 -1.10 -15.98 -3.24
N SER A 230 -0.61 -16.59 -2.16
CA SER A 230 -0.12 -15.87 -0.98
C SER A 230 1.15 -15.04 -1.25
N ASN A 231 1.94 -15.41 -2.26
CA ASN A 231 3.13 -14.67 -2.72
C ASN A 231 3.17 -14.67 -4.26
N PRO A 232 2.37 -13.80 -4.93
CA PRO A 232 2.32 -13.74 -6.39
C PRO A 232 3.58 -13.09 -6.98
N ALA A 233 3.70 -13.12 -8.31
CA ALA A 233 4.81 -12.46 -9.01
C ALA A 233 4.81 -10.93 -8.73
N PRO A 234 5.99 -10.32 -8.51
CA PRO A 234 6.07 -8.88 -8.32
C PRO A 234 5.91 -8.11 -9.64
N GLN A 235 5.56 -6.84 -9.50
CA GLN A 235 5.76 -5.75 -10.44
C GLN A 235 6.39 -4.56 -9.71
N VAL A 236 6.86 -3.58 -10.48
CA VAL A 236 7.36 -2.31 -9.93
C VAL A 236 6.30 -1.24 -10.16
N ASN A 237 5.87 -0.59 -9.09
CA ASN A 237 4.98 0.57 -9.20
C ASN A 237 5.78 1.83 -8.83
N VAL A 238 5.70 2.88 -9.66
CA VAL A 238 6.29 4.18 -9.35
C VAL A 238 5.26 5.00 -8.60
N ARG A 239 5.46 5.21 -7.29
CA ARG A 239 4.55 6.02 -6.46
C ARG A 239 5.11 7.42 -6.27
N CYS A 240 4.21 8.41 -6.27
CA CYS A 240 4.46 9.75 -5.76
C CYS A 240 3.46 10.07 -4.66
N ALA A 241 3.93 10.13 -3.41
CA ALA A 241 3.16 10.55 -2.25
C ALA A 241 3.31 12.07 -2.03
N PHE A 242 2.21 12.76 -1.76
CA PHE A 242 2.13 14.21 -1.61
C PHE A 242 1.84 14.61 -0.17
N TYR A 243 2.46 15.70 0.28
CA TYR A 243 2.41 16.18 1.65
C TYR A 243 2.08 17.68 1.70
N SER A 244 1.24 18.08 2.65
CA SER A 244 0.95 19.48 2.98
C SER A 244 2.00 20.12 3.90
N THR A 245 3.06 19.38 4.17
CA THR A 245 4.23 19.74 4.97
C THR A 245 5.49 19.53 4.13
N ALA A 246 6.58 20.21 4.47
CA ALA A 246 7.89 19.92 3.90
C ALA A 246 8.27 18.45 4.18
N VAL A 247 8.85 17.77 3.19
CA VAL A 247 9.38 16.41 3.37
C VAL A 247 10.80 16.46 3.95
N SER A 248 11.19 15.44 4.72
CA SER A 248 12.53 15.36 5.32
C SER A 248 13.07 13.94 5.40
N GLU A 249 14.37 13.81 5.32
CA GLU A 249 15.14 12.57 5.48
C GLU A 249 14.80 11.82 6.78
N ALA A 250 14.56 12.55 7.87
CA ALA A 250 14.22 11.99 9.18
C ALA A 250 12.88 11.23 9.20
N ASN A 251 11.97 11.59 8.28
CA ASN A 251 10.64 10.97 8.17
C ASN A 251 10.57 9.88 7.09
N ALA A 252 11.69 9.53 6.45
CA ALA A 252 11.76 8.46 5.46
C ALA A 252 11.85 7.08 6.14
N VAL A 253 10.80 6.70 6.87
CA VAL A 253 10.80 5.53 7.77
C VAL A 253 9.85 4.40 7.35
N ASN A 254 9.00 4.59 6.34
CA ASN A 254 8.13 3.52 5.85
C ASN A 254 8.92 2.58 4.92
N VAL A 255 9.49 1.53 5.49
CA VAL A 255 10.25 0.47 4.80
C VAL A 255 9.39 -0.48 3.96
N GLY A 256 8.05 -0.43 4.09
CA GLY A 256 7.12 -1.32 3.41
C GLY A 256 6.24 -2.13 4.38
N SER A 257 5.65 -3.24 3.90
CA SER A 257 4.75 -4.08 4.70
C SER A 257 4.51 -5.46 4.08
N TRP A 258 3.97 -6.39 4.87
CA TRP A 258 3.54 -7.70 4.38
C TRP A 258 2.09 -7.69 3.90
N ARG A 259 1.82 -8.41 2.80
CA ARG A 259 0.49 -8.73 2.29
C ARG A 259 0.42 -10.25 2.09
N SER A 260 -0.21 -10.97 3.02
CA SER A 260 -0.07 -12.42 3.11
C SER A 260 1.42 -12.83 3.16
N SER A 261 1.89 -13.70 2.27
CA SER A 261 3.31 -14.09 2.17
C SER A 261 4.11 -13.22 1.18
N PHE A 262 3.53 -12.15 0.64
CA PHE A 262 4.22 -11.20 -0.24
C PHE A 262 4.79 -10.04 0.58
N ASN A 263 6.07 -9.74 0.35
CA ASN A 263 6.77 -8.64 1.00
C ASN A 263 6.82 -7.41 0.09
N VAL A 264 6.10 -6.34 0.45
CA VAL A 264 6.18 -5.03 -0.20
C VAL A 264 7.36 -4.28 0.39
N VAL A 265 8.37 -3.99 -0.43
CA VAL A 265 9.54 -3.17 -0.07
C VAL A 265 9.61 -1.92 -0.95
N ILE A 266 10.31 -0.90 -0.47
CA ILE A 266 10.49 0.39 -1.15
C ILE A 266 11.96 0.61 -1.48
N THR A 267 12.26 1.14 -2.67
CA THR A 267 13.62 1.56 -3.07
C THR A 267 13.58 2.87 -3.82
N GLY A 268 14.71 3.58 -3.84
CA GLY A 268 14.84 4.80 -4.63
C GLY A 268 13.94 5.93 -4.18
N ALA A 269 13.71 6.08 -2.87
CA ALA A 269 12.92 7.17 -2.35
C ALA A 269 13.71 8.49 -2.42
N ASN A 270 13.20 9.43 -3.22
CA ASN A 270 13.68 10.81 -3.31
C ASN A 270 12.60 11.76 -2.77
N GLY A 271 12.99 12.73 -1.94
CA GLY A 271 12.08 13.72 -1.36
C GLY A 271 12.37 15.13 -1.86
N TYR A 272 11.33 15.84 -2.30
CA TYR A 272 11.41 17.20 -2.81
C TYR A 272 10.44 18.10 -2.05
N THR A 273 10.95 19.17 -1.46
CA THR A 273 10.15 20.19 -0.76
C THR A 273 10.01 21.40 -1.67
N LYS A 274 8.80 21.96 -1.76
CA LYS A 274 8.52 23.21 -2.49
C LYS A 274 9.12 24.40 -1.74
N ASN A 275 9.76 25.30 -2.47
CA ASN A 275 10.37 26.52 -1.95
C ASN A 275 9.31 27.59 -1.60
#